data_AF-A0A7K6UBE5-F1
#
_entry.id   AF-A0A7K6UBE5-F1
#
_cell.length_a   1.000
_cell.length_b   1.000
_cell.length_c   1.000
_cell.angle_alpha   90.00
_cell.angle_beta   90.00
_cell.angle_gamma   90.00
#
_symmetry.space_group_name_H-M   'P 1'
#
loop_
_entity.id
_entity.type
_entity.pdbx_description
1 polymer ?
#
loop_
_entity_poly.entity_id
_entity_poly.type
_entity_poly.pdbx_seq_one_letter_code
_entity_poly.pdbx_strand_id
1 'polypeptide(L)'
;QVPYARSEAHLTELLERVCEKMKEYGEKVDPSTQRKSYVRVISHDGTKMDLSGVKIDGDVASSLKFACESIAEEYEDELVEFLSHEADNVKDRLCSKRTDLCDHALHIPHDEL
;
A
#
# COMPACT_ATOMS: atom_id res chain seq x y z
N GLN A 1 -21.25 18.35 6.93
CA GLN A 1 -20.52 18.73 5.71
C GLN A 1 -19.20 17.97 5.77
N VAL A 2 -18.89 17.15 4.76
CA VAL A 2 -17.63 16.39 4.73
C VAL A 2 -16.51 17.35 4.32
N PRO A 3 -15.43 17.50 5.10
CA PRO A 3 -14.27 18.30 4.69
C PRO A 3 -13.67 17.78 3.38
N TYR A 4 -13.15 18.67 2.52
CA TYR A 4 -12.53 18.29 1.24
C TYR A 4 -11.46 17.20 1.39
N ALA A 5 -10.67 17.25 2.48
CA ALA A 5 -9.66 16.24 2.79
C ALA A 5 -10.21 14.80 2.92
N ARG A 6 -11.52 14.63 3.07
CA ARG A 6 -12.22 13.35 3.21
C ARG A 6 -13.32 13.15 2.17
N SER A 7 -13.41 14.04 1.17
CA SER A 7 -14.33 13.83 0.06
C SER A 7 -13.80 12.72 -0.85
N GLU A 8 -14.70 11.88 -1.36
CA GLU A 8 -14.43 10.83 -2.35
C GLU A 8 -13.48 11.30 -3.47
N ALA A 9 -13.82 12.39 -4.15
CA ALA A 9 -12.99 12.94 -5.23
C ALA A 9 -11.53 13.24 -4.82
N HIS A 10 -11.29 13.65 -3.56
CA HIS A 10 -9.93 13.88 -3.07
C HIS A 10 -9.21 12.58 -2.72
N LEU A 11 -9.93 11.60 -2.17
CA LEU A 11 -9.39 10.29 -1.82
C LEU A 11 -9.01 9.50 -3.06
N THR A 12 -9.85 9.52 -4.11
CA THR A 12 -9.54 8.89 -5.41
C THR A 12 -8.29 9.51 -6.03
N GLU A 13 -8.20 10.85 -6.09
CA GLU A 13 -7.00 11.54 -6.60
C GLU A 13 -5.74 11.25 -5.75
N LEU A 14 -5.90 11.09 -4.43
CA LEU A 14 -4.81 10.71 -3.55
C LEU A 14 -4.33 9.28 -3.82
N LEU A 15 -5.25 8.32 -4.02
CA LEU A 15 -4.92 6.93 -4.34
C LEU A 15 -4.17 6.82 -5.68
N GLU A 16 -4.61 7.53 -6.70
CA GLU A 16 -3.91 7.61 -8.00
C GLU A 16 -2.46 8.11 -7.82
N ARG A 17 -2.27 9.18 -7.05
CA ARG A 17 -0.93 9.71 -6.73
C ARG A 17 -0.09 8.71 -5.95
N VAL A 18 -0.68 7.94 -5.04
CA VAL A 18 0.02 6.89 -4.29
C VAL A 18 0.48 5.78 -5.22
N CYS A 19 -0.39 5.32 -6.12
CA CYS A 19 -0.03 4.28 -7.08
C CYS A 19 1.06 4.73 -8.07
N GLU A 20 1.05 5.99 -8.49
CA GLU A 20 2.15 6.59 -9.26
C GLU A 20 3.50 6.55 -8.54
N LYS A 21 3.50 6.53 -7.20
CA LYS A 21 4.72 6.46 -6.38
C LYS A 21 5.25 5.04 -6.20
N MET A 22 4.55 4.01 -6.67
CA MET A 22 5.03 2.62 -6.60
C MET A 22 6.29 2.38 -7.45
N LYS A 23 6.53 3.21 -8.46
CA LYS A 23 7.78 3.21 -9.24
C LYS A 23 9.03 3.61 -8.43
N GLU A 24 8.83 4.16 -7.23
CA GLU A 24 9.90 4.56 -6.32
C GLU A 24 10.28 3.44 -5.33
N TYR A 25 9.85 2.19 -5.60
CA TYR A 25 10.15 1.01 -4.80
C TYR A 25 11.01 0.00 -5.58
N GLY A 26 11.80 -0.76 -4.83
CA GLY A 26 12.59 -1.90 -5.32
C GLY A 26 12.31 -3.16 -4.50
N GLU A 27 12.70 -4.30 -5.03
CA GLU A 27 12.49 -5.61 -4.41
C GLU A 27 13.70 -6.00 -3.56
N LYS A 28 13.47 -6.42 -2.32
CA LYS A 28 14.48 -7.01 -1.44
C LYS A 28 14.05 -8.42 -1.06
N VAL A 29 14.93 -9.38 -1.30
CA VAL A 29 14.71 -10.78 -0.93
C VAL A 29 15.40 -11.05 0.38
N ASP A 30 14.65 -11.53 1.37
CA ASP A 30 15.22 -12.00 2.62
C ASP A 30 16.01 -13.30 2.36
N PRO A 31 17.32 -13.35 2.66
CA PRO A 31 18.14 -14.51 2.32
C PRO A 31 17.76 -15.76 3.11
N SER A 32 17.18 -15.60 4.31
CA SER A 32 16.82 -16.70 5.22
C SER A 32 15.46 -17.31 4.89
N THR A 33 14.46 -16.48 4.56
CA THR A 33 13.08 -16.93 4.30
C THR A 33 12.74 -16.98 2.81
N GLN A 34 13.60 -16.43 1.95
CA GLN A 34 13.35 -16.20 0.51
C GLN A 34 12.10 -15.35 0.23
N ARG A 35 11.55 -14.67 1.25
CA ARG A 35 10.40 -13.79 1.09
C ARG A 35 10.82 -12.48 0.45
N LYS A 36 9.99 -12.03 -0.50
CA LYS A 36 10.14 -10.74 -1.17
C LYS A 36 9.48 -9.65 -0.34
N SER A 37 10.16 -8.52 -0.22
CA SER A 37 9.67 -7.30 0.39
C SER A 37 9.94 -6.14 -0.56
N TYR A 38 9.07 -5.14 -0.54
CA TYR A 38 9.22 -3.96 -1.39
C TYR A 38 9.59 -2.77 -0.54
N VAL A 39 10.73 -2.15 -0.85
CA VAL A 39 11.29 -1.04 -0.07
C VAL A 39 11.49 0.16 -0.97
N ARG A 40 11.26 1.35 -0.41
CA ARG A 40 11.43 2.61 -1.12
C ARG A 40 12.90 2.81 -1.49
N VAL A 41 13.17 3.26 -2.71
CA VAL A 41 14.53 3.52 -3.24
C VAL A 41 14.81 5.00 -3.50
N ILE A 42 13.79 5.84 -3.36
CA ILE A 42 13.90 7.31 -3.44
C ILE A 42 13.47 7.91 -2.10
N SER A 43 14.38 8.62 -1.44
CA SER A 43 14.07 9.32 -0.19
C SER A 43 13.10 10.48 -0.45
N HIS A 44 12.22 10.76 0.51
CA HIS A 44 11.28 11.88 0.43
C HIS A 44 11.98 13.25 0.52
N ASP A 45 13.08 13.32 1.25
CA ASP A 45 13.84 14.53 1.60
C ASP A 45 15.22 14.58 0.92
N GLY A 46 15.55 13.58 0.08
CA GLY A 46 16.83 13.48 -0.62
C GLY A 46 17.98 12.94 0.23
N THR A 47 17.71 12.41 1.43
CA THR A 47 18.71 11.70 2.23
C THR A 47 19.20 10.43 1.52
N LYS A 48 20.47 10.08 1.74
CA LYS A 48 21.05 8.84 1.22
C LYS A 48 20.40 7.64 1.90
N MET A 49 19.83 6.75 1.11
CA MET A 49 19.25 5.49 1.55
C MET A 49 20.27 4.36 1.42
N ASP A 50 20.21 3.39 2.34
CA ASP A 50 20.93 2.13 2.18
C ASP A 50 20.11 1.20 1.27
N LEU A 51 20.62 0.98 0.05
CA LEU A 51 19.99 0.14 -0.97
C LEU A 51 20.70 -1.22 -1.11
N SER A 52 21.52 -1.59 -0.13
CA SER A 52 22.24 -2.87 -0.13
C SER A 52 21.27 -4.04 -0.18
N GLY A 53 21.40 -4.87 -1.21
CA GLY A 53 20.54 -6.03 -1.44
C GLY A 53 19.14 -5.70 -2.00
N VAL A 54 18.91 -4.46 -2.44
CA VAL A 54 17.67 -4.06 -3.12
C VAL A 54 17.86 -4.14 -4.63
N LYS A 55 17.01 -4.93 -5.29
CA LYS A 55 16.91 -5.00 -6.75
C LYS A 55 16.04 -3.84 -7.24
N ILE A 56 16.63 -2.95 -8.02
CA ILE A 56 15.93 -1.86 -8.70
C ILE A 56 15.74 -2.28 -10.16
N ASP A 57 14.50 -2.52 -10.54
CA ASP A 57 14.13 -3.15 -11.80
C ASP A 57 12.85 -2.50 -12.34
N GLY A 58 12.87 -2.12 -13.62
CA GLY A 58 11.75 -1.43 -14.26
C GLY A 58 10.48 -2.27 -14.35
N ASP A 59 10.62 -3.59 -14.48
CA ASP A 59 9.49 -4.52 -14.52
C ASP A 59 8.86 -4.65 -13.13
N VAL A 60 9.68 -4.66 -12.07
CA VAL A 60 9.20 -4.63 -10.68
C VAL A 60 8.43 -3.34 -10.40
N ALA A 61 9.00 -2.18 -10.77
CA ALA A 61 8.36 -0.89 -10.60
C ALA A 61 7.00 -0.81 -11.34
N SER A 62 6.95 -1.30 -12.57
CA SER A 62 5.73 -1.32 -13.39
C SER A 62 4.69 -2.28 -12.80
N SER A 63 5.12 -3.46 -12.34
CA SER A 63 4.24 -4.47 -11.73
C SER A 63 3.62 -3.96 -10.42
N LEU A 64 4.39 -3.27 -9.58
CA LEU A 64 3.89 -2.67 -8.34
C LEU A 64 2.90 -1.54 -8.59
N LYS A 65 3.18 -0.69 -9.59
CA LYS A 65 2.23 0.34 -10.02
C LYS A 65 0.91 -0.30 -10.47
N PHE A 66 0.99 -1.26 -11.38
CA PHE A 66 -0.18 -1.97 -11.89
C PHE A 66 -0.99 -2.67 -10.78
N ALA A 67 -0.31 -3.32 -9.84
CA ALA A 67 -0.96 -3.97 -8.70
C ALA A 67 -1.68 -2.96 -7.80
N CYS A 68 -1.07 -1.80 -7.54
CA CYS A 68 -1.73 -0.74 -6.77
C CYS A 68 -2.95 -0.19 -7.49
N GLU A 69 -2.84 0.09 -8.79
CA GLU A 69 -3.96 0.57 -9.61
C GLU A 69 -5.12 -0.45 -9.62
N SER A 70 -4.79 -1.74 -9.77
CA SER A 70 -5.79 -2.82 -9.73
C SER A 70 -6.50 -2.90 -8.38
N ILE A 71 -5.76 -2.79 -7.26
CA ILE A 71 -6.34 -2.77 -5.91
C ILE A 71 -7.21 -1.53 -5.70
N ALA A 72 -6.75 -0.36 -6.15
CA ALA A 72 -7.49 0.88 -5.99
C ALA A 72 -8.80 0.88 -6.79
N GLU A 73 -8.79 0.28 -7.98
CA GLU A 73 -9.97 0.12 -8.84
C GLU A 73 -10.93 -0.95 -8.28
N GLU A 74 -10.43 -2.11 -7.86
CA GLU A 74 -11.26 -3.21 -7.36
C GLU A 74 -11.95 -2.88 -6.03
N TYR A 75 -11.29 -2.12 -5.16
CA TYR A 75 -11.75 -1.82 -3.80
C TYR A 75 -12.03 -0.34 -3.59
N GLU A 76 -12.39 0.42 -4.64
CA GLU A 76 -12.63 1.86 -4.56
C GLU A 76 -13.65 2.22 -3.48
N ASP A 77 -14.80 1.56 -3.49
CA ASP A 77 -15.90 1.82 -2.55
C ASP A 77 -15.46 1.58 -1.09
N GLU A 78 -14.81 0.43 -0.83
CA GLU A 78 -14.24 0.10 0.47
C GLU A 78 -13.19 1.12 0.93
N LEU A 79 -12.28 1.50 0.04
CA LEU A 79 -11.22 2.46 0.32
C LEU A 79 -11.81 3.82 0.71
N VAL A 80 -12.77 4.31 -0.07
CA VAL A 80 -13.45 5.59 0.18
C VAL A 80 -14.25 5.54 1.48
N GLU A 81 -15.03 4.48 1.71
CA GLU A 81 -15.81 4.31 2.94
C GLU A 81 -14.91 4.36 4.17
N PHE A 82 -13.79 3.63 4.15
CA PHE A 82 -12.86 3.56 5.27
C PHE A 82 -12.05 4.84 5.47
N LEU A 83 -11.56 5.47 4.39
CA LEU A 83 -10.70 6.65 4.47
C LEU A 83 -11.48 7.96 4.68
N SER A 84 -12.77 7.98 4.37
CA SER A 84 -13.64 9.13 4.64
C SER A 84 -13.98 9.31 6.13
N HIS A 85 -13.72 8.30 6.95
CA HIS A 85 -13.93 8.31 8.40
C HIS A 85 -12.60 8.25 9.15
N GLU A 86 -12.55 8.88 10.31
CA GLU A 86 -11.42 8.71 11.21
C GLU A 86 -11.55 7.35 11.91
N ALA A 87 -10.55 6.49 11.72
CA ALA A 87 -10.52 5.17 12.33
C ALA A 87 -9.07 4.78 12.66
N ASP A 88 -8.91 4.06 13.76
CA ASP A 88 -7.65 3.40 14.08
C ASP A 88 -7.49 2.13 13.25
N ASN A 89 -6.24 1.73 13.02
CA ASN A 89 -5.90 0.46 12.36
C ASN A 89 -6.55 0.27 10.98
N VAL A 90 -6.76 1.36 10.22
CA VAL A 90 -7.35 1.33 8.86
C VAL A 90 -6.65 0.32 7.98
N LYS A 91 -5.30 0.28 8.02
CA LYS A 91 -4.48 -0.67 7.28
C LYS A 91 -4.94 -2.10 7.55
N ASP A 92 -4.97 -2.52 8.81
CA ASP A 92 -5.31 -3.89 9.20
C ASP A 92 -6.77 -4.21 8.87
N ARG A 93 -7.71 -3.29 9.16
CA ARG A 93 -9.14 -3.52 8.86
C ARG A 93 -9.39 -3.68 7.36
N LEU A 94 -8.79 -2.83 6.53
CA LEU A 94 -8.95 -2.87 5.10
C LEU A 94 -8.30 -4.12 4.51
N CYS A 95 -7.00 -4.32 4.76
CA CYS A 95 -6.25 -5.40 4.11
C CYS A 95 -6.60 -6.80 4.62
N SER A 96 -7.18 -6.91 5.82
CA SER A 96 -7.46 -8.19 6.47
C SER A 96 -8.95 -8.53 6.50
N LYS A 97 -9.81 -7.59 6.91
CA LYS A 97 -11.24 -7.87 7.12
C LYS A 97 -12.08 -7.65 5.86
N ARG A 98 -11.54 -6.93 4.87
CA ARG A 98 -12.33 -6.47 3.73
C ARG A 98 -11.80 -6.92 2.37
N THR A 99 -10.49 -7.00 2.19
CA THR A 99 -9.89 -7.27 0.87
C THR A 99 -9.02 -8.54 0.80
N ASP A 100 -8.82 -9.25 1.92
CA ASP A 100 -7.97 -10.46 2.02
C ASP A 100 -6.54 -10.31 1.44
N LEU A 101 -6.04 -9.07 1.29
CA LEU A 101 -4.75 -8.76 0.67
C LEU A 101 -3.55 -9.07 1.57
N CYS A 102 -3.75 -9.32 2.86
CA CYS A 102 -2.68 -9.54 3.83
C CYS A 102 -2.81 -10.88 4.55
N ASP A 103 -1.88 -11.81 4.30
CA ASP A 103 -1.83 -13.13 4.95
C ASP A 103 -1.66 -13.08 6.49
N HIS A 104 -1.19 -11.97 7.08
CA HIS A 104 -1.16 -11.81 8.54
C HIS A 104 -2.56 -11.61 9.16
N ALA A 105 -3.59 -11.42 8.34
CA ALA A 105 -5.00 -11.44 8.71
C ALA A 105 -5.51 -12.83 9.12
N LEU A 106 -4.93 -13.88 8.55
CA LEU A 106 -5.45 -15.24 8.62
C LEU A 106 -5.04 -15.97 9.91
N HIS A 107 -4.20 -15.35 10.75
CA HIS A 107 -3.71 -15.92 12.01
C HIS A 107 -3.98 -15.07 13.26
N ILE A 108 -4.76 -14.00 13.16
CA ILE A 108 -5.29 -13.31 14.35
C ILE A 108 -6.76 -13.73 14.49
N PRO A 109 -7.16 -14.44 15.56
CA PRO A 109 -8.56 -14.75 15.78
C PRO A 109 -9.37 -13.45 15.79
N HIS A 110 -10.49 -13.48 15.06
CA HIS A 110 -11.32 -12.31 14.74
C HIS A 110 -11.95 -11.61 15.97
N ASP A 111 -11.76 -12.18 17.17
CA ASP A 111 -12.35 -11.75 18.44
C ASP A 111 -11.39 -10.95 19.35
N GLU A 112 -10.13 -10.74 18.97
CA GLU A 112 -9.17 -9.93 19.77
C GLU A 112 -8.75 -8.60 19.11
N LEU A 113 -9.64 -7.99 18.31
CA LEU A 113 -9.49 -6.64 17.76
C LEU A 113 -10.71 -5.76 18.09
#